data_AF-A0A147EMQ2-F1
#
_entry.id   AF-A0A147EMQ2-F1
#
_cell.length_a   1.000
_cell.length_b   1.000
_cell.length_c   1.000
_cell.angle_alpha   90.00
_cell.angle_beta   90.00
_cell.angle_gamma   90.00
#
_symmetry.space_group_name_H-M   'P 1'
#
loop_
_entity.id
_entity.type
_entity.pdbx_description
1 polymer ?
#
loop_
_entity_poly.entity_id
_entity_poly.type
_entity_poly.pdbx_seq_one_letter_code
_entity_poly.pdbx_strand_id
1 'polypeptide(L)'
;MTPTPTAAKIAIIGVGPRGTSLVERIGAHLHGAGDRSHPAALELHLVEETEFGAGRIWRTDQTRELCMNTLADAVTLFTEPGSTVTGPVRVGPTLYEWGLLALATRSAGPQPPAATAEAIARIPAERAAAVDAHPIRPGFAEEYGEELAAFRPESHPSRALYGEYLQWCLDRAIAELPDDVRVVRHRDRAVGIAPHPGGGQRIELREGAPVDADAVVLAAGWMPGIDTAEEREFAAVLAERPELTWVRPASPVEQDLSGVRAGAPVIVRGMGMGFFDTMALLTLERGGAFIDDPDARGGLRYEPSGREPVLHVTSGRGVPFRAKTLYGSLPPRPEQRFLLGVDWAAVPRPIDFDRQFWPRIVADAHFDHYRTLRRVRPTAATAPADHVESVIAAAIRPHLDGDPVHGADT
;
A
#
# COMPACT_ATOMS: atom_id res chain seq x y z
N MET A 1 -16.87 -23.81 43.24
CA MET A 1 -15.94 -23.64 42.11
C MET A 1 -16.40 -22.44 41.33
N THR A 2 -15.71 -21.31 41.44
CA THR A 2 -15.89 -20.17 40.54
C THR A 2 -15.45 -20.64 39.15
N PRO A 3 -16.27 -20.49 38.09
CA PRO A 3 -15.84 -20.89 36.75
C PRO A 3 -14.57 -20.13 36.40
N THR A 4 -13.52 -20.85 36.01
CA THR A 4 -12.32 -20.25 35.44
C THR A 4 -12.77 -19.45 34.22
N PRO A 5 -12.49 -18.14 34.13
CA PRO A 5 -12.89 -17.36 32.98
C PRO A 5 -12.27 -17.95 31.73
N THR A 6 -13.10 -18.39 30.79
CA THR A 6 -12.66 -18.88 29.48
C THR A 6 -12.02 -17.72 28.73
N ALA A 7 -10.89 -17.97 28.08
CA ALA A 7 -10.23 -16.94 27.28
C ALA A 7 -11.17 -16.43 26.18
N ALA A 8 -11.28 -15.11 26.03
CA ALA A 8 -12.00 -14.51 24.91
C ALA A 8 -11.26 -14.83 23.61
N LYS A 9 -11.98 -15.06 22.52
CA LYS A 9 -11.40 -15.47 21.23
C LYS A 9 -11.74 -14.48 20.13
N ILE A 10 -10.72 -13.94 19.47
CA ILE A 10 -10.88 -13.08 18.30
C ILE A 10 -10.20 -13.75 17.11
N ALA A 11 -10.90 -13.84 15.99
CA ALA A 11 -10.30 -14.27 14.73
C ALA A 11 -10.12 -13.09 13.77
N ILE A 12 -8.94 -12.98 13.16
CA ILE A 12 -8.62 -12.02 12.11
C ILE A 12 -8.42 -12.81 10.82
N ILE A 13 -9.26 -12.54 9.81
CA ILE A 13 -9.20 -13.19 8.50
C ILE A 13 -8.53 -12.24 7.51
N GLY A 14 -7.38 -12.64 6.98
CA GLY A 14 -6.50 -11.82 6.17
C GLY A 14 -5.48 -11.10 7.06
N VAL A 15 -4.22 -11.52 6.97
CA VAL A 15 -3.13 -11.02 7.82
C VAL A 15 -2.06 -10.35 6.97
N GLY A 16 -2.50 -9.67 5.91
CA GLY A 16 -1.69 -8.66 5.21
C GLY A 16 -1.57 -7.36 6.01
N PRO A 17 -1.23 -6.21 5.38
CA PRO A 17 -1.03 -4.94 6.07
C PRO A 17 -2.15 -4.54 7.06
N ARG A 18 -3.42 -4.71 6.67
CA ARG A 18 -4.57 -4.37 7.52
C ARG A 18 -4.68 -5.28 8.74
N GLY A 19 -4.48 -6.59 8.55
CA GLY A 19 -4.51 -7.56 9.64
C GLY A 19 -3.37 -7.33 10.62
N THR A 20 -2.17 -7.00 10.12
CA THR A 20 -1.04 -6.60 10.94
C THR A 20 -1.34 -5.36 11.78
N SER A 21 -1.90 -4.30 11.18
CA SER A 21 -2.31 -3.11 11.94
C SER A 21 -3.37 -3.44 13.01
N LEU A 22 -4.28 -4.39 12.76
CA LEU A 22 -5.25 -4.83 13.78
C LEU A 22 -4.56 -5.51 14.96
N VAL A 23 -3.61 -6.42 14.71
CA VAL A 23 -2.83 -7.08 15.78
C VAL A 23 -2.09 -6.02 16.61
N GLU A 24 -1.42 -5.08 15.95
CA GLU A 24 -0.68 -4.01 16.60
C GLU A 24 -1.59 -3.10 17.45
N ARG A 25 -2.75 -2.69 16.91
CA ARG A 25 -3.73 -1.87 17.63
C ARG A 25 -4.37 -2.61 18.81
N ILE A 26 -4.66 -3.91 18.68
CA ILE A 26 -5.14 -4.73 19.81
C ILE A 26 -4.10 -4.73 20.92
N GLY A 27 -2.83 -4.96 20.60
CA GLY A 27 -1.73 -4.87 21.55
C GLY A 27 -1.70 -3.50 22.25
N ALA A 28 -1.69 -2.41 21.47
CA ALA A 28 -1.69 -1.06 22.02
C ALA A 28 -2.83 -0.81 23.02
N HIS A 29 -4.05 -1.23 22.70
CA HIS A 29 -5.20 -1.09 23.60
C HIS A 29 -5.08 -1.91 24.88
N LEU A 30 -4.55 -3.14 24.79
CA LEU A 30 -4.37 -3.99 25.97
C LEU A 30 -3.32 -3.42 26.93
N HIS A 31 -2.23 -2.86 26.39
CA HIS A 31 -1.20 -2.18 27.19
C HIS A 31 -1.69 -0.87 27.82
N GLY A 32 -2.55 -0.12 27.12
CA GLY A 32 -3.11 1.14 27.61
C GLY A 32 -4.21 0.99 28.68
N ALA A 33 -4.73 -0.21 28.90
CA ALA A 33 -5.90 -0.45 29.75
C ALA A 33 -5.63 -0.46 31.27
N GLY A 34 -4.39 -0.24 31.73
CA GLY A 34 -4.04 -0.21 33.17
C GLY A 34 -4.14 -1.59 33.86
N ASP A 35 -3.92 -1.61 35.18
CA ASP A 35 -3.93 -2.84 36.01
C ASP A 35 -5.26 -3.59 35.90
N ARG A 36 -5.28 -4.64 35.07
CA ARG A 36 -6.45 -5.49 34.87
C ARG A 36 -6.59 -6.36 36.10
N SER A 37 -7.46 -5.96 37.03
CA SER A 37 -7.77 -6.72 38.25
C SER A 37 -8.15 -8.18 37.95
N HIS A 38 -8.64 -8.42 36.72
CA HIS A 38 -8.82 -9.73 36.11
C HIS A 38 -8.53 -9.64 34.60
N PRO A 39 -7.32 -9.96 34.12
CA PRO A 39 -7.08 -10.06 32.69
C PRO A 39 -7.86 -11.29 32.19
N ALA A 40 -8.95 -11.08 31.44
CA ALA A 40 -9.48 -12.17 30.64
C ALA A 40 -8.40 -12.51 29.61
N ALA A 41 -7.86 -13.73 29.69
CA ALA A 41 -6.93 -14.25 28.68
C ALA A 41 -7.56 -14.07 27.29
N LEU A 42 -6.76 -13.67 26.31
CA LEU A 42 -7.21 -13.47 24.92
C LEU A 42 -6.53 -14.49 24.03
N GLU A 43 -7.29 -15.17 23.17
CA GLU A 43 -6.76 -15.98 22.08
C GLU A 43 -7.02 -15.27 20.74
N LEU A 44 -5.94 -14.94 20.03
CA LEU A 44 -5.96 -14.33 18.70
C LEU A 44 -5.71 -15.40 17.64
N HIS A 45 -6.74 -15.75 16.88
CA HIS A 45 -6.64 -16.63 15.73
C HIS A 45 -6.35 -15.79 14.47
N LEU A 46 -5.17 -15.96 13.90
CA LEU A 46 -4.75 -15.28 12.69
C LEU A 46 -4.89 -16.24 11.51
N VAL A 47 -5.78 -15.94 10.55
CA VAL A 47 -6.07 -16.81 9.40
C VAL A 47 -5.58 -16.15 8.12
N GLU A 48 -4.58 -16.73 7.47
CA GLU A 48 -3.96 -16.22 6.24
C GLU A 48 -3.57 -17.38 5.32
N GLU A 49 -4.03 -17.36 4.06
CA GLU A 49 -3.76 -18.46 3.13
C GLU A 49 -2.37 -18.38 2.49
N THR A 50 -1.83 -17.17 2.32
CA THR A 50 -0.62 -16.95 1.52
C THR A 50 0.61 -16.81 2.40
N GLU A 51 0.77 -15.64 3.00
CA GLU A 51 1.97 -15.25 3.73
C GLU A 51 1.58 -14.23 4.82
N PHE A 52 1.83 -14.56 6.08
CA PHE A 52 1.53 -13.66 7.20
C PHE A 52 2.34 -12.37 7.07
N GLY A 53 1.73 -11.22 7.34
CA GLY A 53 2.29 -9.88 7.21
C GLY A 53 2.16 -9.33 5.79
N ALA A 54 2.75 -10.04 4.83
CA ALA A 54 2.79 -9.64 3.42
C ALA A 54 1.45 -9.81 2.67
N GLY A 55 0.71 -10.89 3.00
CA GLY A 55 -0.45 -11.34 2.26
C GLY A 55 -0.13 -11.69 0.80
N ARG A 56 -1.17 -11.86 -0.01
CA ARG A 56 -1.06 -12.24 -1.43
C ARG A 56 -0.39 -11.20 -2.36
N ILE A 57 -0.39 -9.93 -1.98
CA ILE A 57 0.03 -8.82 -2.86
C ILE A 57 1.52 -8.50 -2.72
N TRP A 58 2.07 -8.64 -1.52
CA TRP A 58 3.43 -8.23 -1.19
C TRP A 58 4.33 -9.43 -0.89
N ARG A 59 4.07 -10.58 -1.52
CA ARG A 59 4.83 -11.81 -1.25
C ARG A 59 6.32 -11.57 -1.37
N THR A 60 7.10 -12.19 -0.48
CA THR A 60 8.56 -12.05 -0.46
C THR A 60 9.21 -12.81 -1.63
N ASP A 61 8.52 -13.80 -2.19
CA ASP A 61 9.00 -14.67 -3.28
C ASP A 61 8.73 -14.15 -4.70
N GLN A 62 8.23 -12.92 -4.85
CA GLN A 62 7.95 -12.33 -6.17
C GLN A 62 9.21 -11.69 -6.79
N THR A 63 9.21 -11.51 -8.12
CA THR A 63 10.29 -10.79 -8.82
C THR A 63 10.48 -9.38 -8.27
N ARG A 64 11.73 -8.89 -8.34
CA ARG A 64 12.12 -7.53 -7.97
C ARG A 64 11.67 -6.48 -8.99
N GLU A 65 11.24 -6.90 -10.17
CA GLU A 65 10.74 -5.98 -11.22
C GLU A 65 9.35 -5.41 -10.91
N LEU A 66 8.63 -6.01 -9.96
CA LEU A 66 7.40 -5.44 -9.45
C LEU A 66 7.75 -4.47 -8.32
N CYS A 67 7.50 -3.18 -8.56
CA CYS A 67 7.78 -2.13 -7.58
C CYS A 67 6.53 -1.60 -6.89
N MET A 68 6.75 -0.99 -5.73
CA MET A 68 5.77 -0.20 -5.03
C MET A 68 5.42 1.08 -5.81
N ASN A 69 4.13 1.42 -5.83
CA ASN A 69 3.71 2.74 -6.30
C ASN A 69 4.03 3.83 -5.26
N THR A 70 4.07 3.51 -3.96
CA THR A 70 4.41 4.47 -2.89
C THR A 70 5.94 4.58 -2.75
N LEU A 71 6.41 5.77 -2.38
CA LEU A 71 7.84 6.04 -2.18
C LEU A 71 8.31 5.46 -0.84
N ALA A 72 9.57 5.04 -0.79
CA ALA A 72 10.18 4.34 0.35
C ALA A 72 10.00 5.08 1.70
N ASP A 73 10.22 6.39 1.73
CA ASP A 73 10.11 7.18 2.96
C ASP A 73 8.72 7.81 3.16
N ALA A 74 7.77 7.48 2.28
CA ALA A 74 6.37 7.87 2.39
C ALA A 74 5.46 6.70 2.81
N VAL A 75 6.04 5.58 3.24
CA VAL A 75 5.28 4.40 3.70
C VAL A 75 5.80 3.89 5.04
N THR A 76 4.86 3.64 5.93
CA THR A 76 5.09 3.02 7.24
C THR A 76 3.84 2.25 7.63
N LEU A 77 4.01 1.15 8.37
CA LEU A 77 2.89 0.45 9.02
C LEU A 77 2.66 0.92 10.46
N PHE A 78 3.55 1.77 10.98
CA PHE A 78 3.46 2.29 12.33
C PHE A 78 2.45 3.43 12.42
N THR A 79 1.75 3.49 13.54
CA THR A 79 0.84 4.59 13.83
C THR A 79 1.65 5.87 14.03
N GLU A 80 1.30 6.93 13.30
CA GLU A 80 1.97 8.21 13.45
C GLU A 80 1.45 9.00 14.66
N PRO A 81 2.32 9.74 15.37
CA PRO A 81 1.91 10.69 16.39
C PRO A 81 0.90 11.71 15.86
N GLY A 82 -0.18 11.96 16.61
CA GLY A 82 -1.25 12.88 16.21
C GLY A 82 -2.30 12.29 15.26
N SER A 83 -2.21 11.00 14.94
CA SER A 83 -3.30 10.29 14.24
C SER A 83 -4.58 10.24 15.08
N THR A 84 -5.73 10.08 14.40
CA THR A 84 -7.05 10.05 15.03
C THR A 84 -7.42 8.67 15.62
N VAL A 85 -6.51 7.69 15.56
CA VAL A 85 -6.75 6.38 16.15
C VAL A 85 -6.64 6.44 17.68
N THR A 86 -7.39 5.59 18.36
CA THR A 86 -7.34 5.46 19.82
C THR A 86 -6.24 4.47 20.24
N GLY A 87 -5.90 4.50 21.53
CA GLY A 87 -4.81 3.71 22.10
C GLY A 87 -3.44 4.39 21.98
N PRO A 88 -2.42 3.90 22.71
CA PRO A 88 -1.06 4.42 22.63
C PRO A 88 -0.49 4.35 21.21
N VAL A 89 0.26 5.39 20.84
CA VAL A 89 1.04 5.40 19.60
C VAL A 89 2.33 4.64 19.83
N ARG A 90 2.62 3.67 18.96
CA ARG A 90 3.89 2.94 18.91
C ARG A 90 4.60 3.31 17.63
N VAL A 91 5.65 4.11 17.79
CA VAL A 91 6.47 4.57 16.68
C VAL A 91 7.36 3.44 16.17
N GLY A 92 7.74 3.57 14.90
CA GLY A 92 8.69 2.68 14.26
C GLY A 92 9.17 3.30 12.95
N PRO A 93 10.18 2.67 12.33
CA PRO A 93 10.80 3.20 11.13
C PRO A 93 9.83 3.21 9.93
N THR A 94 9.99 4.19 9.05
CA THR A 94 9.49 4.08 7.67
C THR A 94 10.17 2.91 6.96
N LEU A 95 9.64 2.48 5.81
CA LEU A 95 10.30 1.44 5.01
C LEU A 95 11.74 1.84 4.62
N TYR A 96 11.94 3.11 4.28
CA TYR A 96 13.27 3.65 3.99
C TYR A 96 14.21 3.57 5.19
N GLU A 97 13.79 4.08 6.35
CA GLU A 97 14.59 4.03 7.58
C GLU A 97 14.93 2.58 7.98
N TRP A 98 13.95 1.67 7.86
CA TRP A 98 14.14 0.25 8.15
C TRP A 98 15.16 -0.40 7.21
N GLY A 99 15.09 -0.11 5.90
CA GLY A 99 16.07 -0.59 4.93
C GLY A 99 17.48 -0.06 5.17
N LEU A 100 17.62 1.20 5.61
CA LEU A 100 18.93 1.75 5.97
C LEU A 100 19.52 1.09 7.22
N LEU A 101 18.69 0.85 8.24
CA LEU A 101 19.10 0.13 9.45
C LEU A 101 19.50 -1.32 9.11
N ALA A 102 18.80 -1.96 8.18
CA ALA A 102 19.18 -3.28 7.67
C ALA A 102 20.55 -3.24 6.97
N LEU A 103 20.79 -2.25 6.11
CA LEU A 103 22.05 -2.14 5.39
C LEU A 103 23.24 -1.94 6.35
N ALA A 104 23.03 -1.28 7.49
CA ALA A 104 24.07 -1.10 8.51
C ALA A 104 24.51 -2.40 9.20
N THR A 105 23.69 -3.47 9.17
CA THR A 105 24.05 -4.77 9.75
C THR A 105 24.75 -5.70 8.76
N ARG A 106 24.86 -5.30 7.49
CA ARG A 106 25.45 -6.11 6.42
C ARG A 106 26.92 -6.41 6.70
N SER A 107 27.27 -7.69 6.73
CA SER A 107 28.63 -8.13 7.07
C SER A 107 29.61 -8.11 5.89
N ALA A 108 29.09 -8.25 4.67
CA ALA A 108 29.89 -8.36 3.45
C ALA A 108 29.39 -7.41 2.35
N GLY A 109 30.28 -6.59 1.80
CA GLY A 109 29.97 -5.65 0.72
C GLY A 109 30.74 -4.34 0.86
N PRO A 110 30.57 -3.39 -0.09
CA PRO A 110 31.08 -2.04 0.06
C PRO A 110 30.49 -1.40 1.32
N GLN A 111 31.30 -0.61 2.04
CA GLN A 111 30.77 0.25 3.10
C GLN A 111 29.68 1.16 2.51
N PRO A 112 28.59 1.40 3.26
CA PRO A 112 27.54 2.30 2.79
C PRO A 112 28.15 3.68 2.47
N PRO A 113 27.67 4.36 1.42
CA PRO A 113 28.11 5.71 1.10
C PRO A 113 27.98 6.65 2.31
N ALA A 114 28.84 7.67 2.41
CA ALA A 114 28.81 8.62 3.53
C ALA A 114 27.42 9.24 3.75
N ALA A 115 26.71 9.57 2.67
CA ALA A 115 25.34 10.08 2.71
C ALA A 115 24.34 9.11 3.37
N THR A 116 24.56 7.79 3.21
CA THR A 116 23.75 6.75 3.85
C THR A 116 24.03 6.68 5.35
N ALA A 117 25.30 6.76 5.77
CA ALA A 117 25.65 6.82 7.19
C ALA A 117 25.06 8.08 7.88
N GLU A 118 25.11 9.23 7.20
CA GLU A 118 24.46 10.47 7.66
C GLU A 118 22.93 10.35 7.71
N ALA A 119 22.31 9.62 6.78
CA ALA A 119 20.89 9.35 6.82
C ALA A 119 20.52 8.46 8.01
N ILE A 120 21.28 7.40 8.28
CA ILE A 120 21.10 6.52 9.45
C ILE A 120 21.21 7.32 10.75
N ALA A 121 22.22 8.19 10.86
CA ALA A 121 22.41 9.03 12.05
C ALA A 121 21.27 10.03 12.30
N ARG A 122 20.45 10.33 11.29
CA ARG A 122 19.27 11.20 11.40
C ARG A 122 17.98 10.46 11.77
N ILE A 123 18.00 9.12 11.75
CA ILE A 123 16.83 8.32 12.15
C ILE A 123 16.55 8.58 13.63
N PRO A 124 15.30 8.92 14.02
CA PRO A 124 14.94 9.10 15.42
C PRO A 124 15.32 7.88 16.26
N ALA A 125 15.95 8.11 17.42
CA ALA A 125 16.48 7.04 18.28
C ALA A 125 15.42 5.99 18.67
N GLU A 126 14.17 6.42 18.90
CA GLU A 126 13.03 5.54 19.19
C GLU A 126 12.68 4.60 18.04
N ARG A 127 12.90 5.00 16.78
CA ARG A 127 12.68 4.17 15.59
C ARG A 127 13.83 3.20 15.36
N ALA A 128 15.07 3.63 15.61
CA ALA A 128 16.23 2.74 15.58
C ALA A 128 16.15 1.67 16.68
N ALA A 129 15.79 2.06 17.90
CA ALA A 129 15.62 1.14 19.03
C ALA A 129 14.55 0.05 18.77
N ALA A 130 13.55 0.34 17.94
CA ALA A 130 12.58 -0.69 17.53
C ALA A 130 13.22 -1.83 16.71
N VAL A 131 14.20 -1.50 15.86
CA VAL A 131 14.96 -2.51 15.10
C VAL A 131 15.97 -3.23 15.99
N ASP A 132 16.57 -2.54 16.96
CA ASP A 132 17.46 -3.19 17.94
C ASP A 132 16.70 -4.19 18.83
N ALA A 133 15.50 -3.82 19.28
CA ALA A 133 14.65 -4.68 20.11
C ALA A 133 14.12 -5.89 19.32
N HIS A 134 13.84 -5.71 18.04
CA HIS A 134 13.37 -6.76 17.13
C HIS A 134 14.22 -6.77 15.85
N PRO A 135 15.34 -7.52 15.87
CA PRO A 135 16.27 -7.55 14.74
C PRO A 135 15.61 -8.03 13.45
N ILE A 136 16.07 -7.48 12.33
CA ILE A 136 15.71 -7.92 10.98
C ILE A 136 16.26 -9.34 10.75
N ARG A 137 15.55 -10.16 9.97
CA ARG A 137 15.94 -11.56 9.76
C ARG A 137 17.38 -11.67 9.23
N PRO A 138 18.15 -12.69 9.65
CA PRO A 138 19.47 -12.95 9.09
C PRO A 138 19.44 -13.10 7.57
N GLY A 139 20.48 -12.59 6.89
CA GLY A 139 20.64 -12.71 5.43
C GLY A 139 19.86 -11.69 4.60
N PHE A 140 18.92 -10.93 5.19
CA PHE A 140 18.14 -9.93 4.46
C PHE A 140 19.04 -8.86 3.84
N ALA A 141 20.00 -8.33 4.60
CA ALA A 141 20.89 -7.25 4.14
C ALA A 141 21.83 -7.72 3.02
N GLU A 142 22.23 -8.99 3.03
CA GLU A 142 23.00 -9.60 1.95
C GLU A 142 22.13 -9.82 0.71
N GLU A 143 20.92 -10.33 0.87
CA GLU A 143 19.98 -10.63 -0.20
C GLU A 143 19.51 -9.38 -0.95
N TYR A 144 19.16 -8.31 -0.23
CA TYR A 144 18.70 -7.05 -0.81
C TYR A 144 19.80 -5.99 -0.92
N GLY A 145 21.06 -6.35 -0.67
CA GLY A 145 22.15 -5.40 -0.51
C GLY A 145 22.41 -4.48 -1.70
N GLU A 146 22.14 -4.92 -2.94
CA GLU A 146 22.25 -4.08 -4.14
C GLU A 146 21.13 -3.04 -4.22
N GLU A 147 19.88 -3.47 -3.97
CA GLU A 147 18.72 -2.59 -3.92
C GLU A 147 18.86 -1.56 -2.78
N LEU A 148 19.28 -2.01 -1.59
CA LEU A 148 19.51 -1.18 -0.42
C LEU A 148 20.65 -0.17 -0.62
N ALA A 149 21.71 -0.53 -1.35
CA ALA A 149 22.82 0.38 -1.63
C ALA A 149 22.42 1.59 -2.49
N ALA A 150 21.39 1.43 -3.33
CA ALA A 150 20.82 2.50 -4.16
C ALA A 150 19.57 3.14 -3.54
N PHE A 151 19.23 2.79 -2.29
CA PHE A 151 17.96 3.15 -1.68
C PHE A 151 17.93 4.62 -1.27
N ARG A 152 16.92 5.35 -1.75
CA ARG A 152 16.70 6.78 -1.51
C ARG A 152 15.29 6.99 -0.93
N PRO A 153 15.02 8.13 -0.27
CA PRO A 153 13.69 8.41 0.25
C PRO A 153 12.58 8.30 -0.81
N GLU A 154 12.89 8.74 -2.03
CA GLU A 154 12.00 8.71 -3.20
C GLU A 154 12.15 7.46 -4.09
N SER A 155 12.83 6.42 -3.61
CA SER A 155 12.87 5.14 -4.33
C SER A 155 11.48 4.50 -4.40
N HIS A 156 11.26 3.72 -5.46
CA HIS A 156 10.15 2.78 -5.61
C HIS A 156 10.66 1.36 -5.30
N PRO A 157 10.70 0.93 -4.02
CA PRO A 157 11.24 -0.37 -3.65
C PRO A 157 10.46 -1.51 -4.30
N SER A 158 11.13 -2.65 -4.47
CA SER A 158 10.50 -3.89 -4.90
C SER A 158 9.40 -4.28 -3.91
N ARG A 159 8.31 -4.86 -4.45
CA ARG A 159 7.20 -5.35 -3.62
C ARG A 159 7.65 -6.45 -2.66
N ALA A 160 8.63 -7.24 -3.08
CA ALA A 160 9.25 -8.28 -2.25
C ALA A 160 9.93 -7.67 -1.00
N LEU A 161 10.74 -6.61 -1.17
CA LEU A 161 11.37 -5.90 -0.05
C LEU A 161 10.32 -5.33 0.91
N TYR A 162 9.23 -4.76 0.39
CA TYR A 162 8.13 -4.31 1.25
C TYR A 162 7.41 -5.46 1.96
N GLY A 163 7.31 -6.63 1.33
CA GLY A 163 6.86 -7.87 1.96
C GLY A 163 7.62 -8.22 3.22
N GLU A 164 8.95 -8.16 3.15
CA GLU A 164 9.85 -8.39 4.28
C GLU A 164 9.62 -7.39 5.42
N TYR A 165 9.45 -6.10 5.09
CA TYR A 165 9.08 -5.08 6.06
C TYR A 165 7.73 -5.36 6.74
N LEU A 166 6.73 -5.86 5.98
CA LEU A 166 5.42 -6.21 6.53
C LEU A 166 5.45 -7.44 7.44
N GLN A 167 6.26 -8.45 7.09
CA GLN A 167 6.51 -9.60 7.97
C GLN A 167 7.16 -9.17 9.27
N TRP A 168 8.22 -8.36 9.16
CA TRP A 168 8.91 -7.80 10.33
C TRP A 168 7.96 -6.99 11.22
N CYS A 169 7.12 -6.13 10.64
CA CYS A 169 6.11 -5.38 11.38
C CYS A 169 5.11 -6.29 12.11
N LEU A 170 4.69 -7.40 11.51
CA LEU A 170 3.78 -8.36 12.14
C LEU A 170 4.44 -9.14 13.26
N ASP A 171 5.65 -9.65 13.04
CA ASP A 171 6.38 -10.39 14.05
C ASP A 171 6.66 -9.50 15.27
N ARG A 172 7.02 -8.23 15.04
CA ARG A 172 7.07 -7.20 16.08
C ARG A 172 5.73 -7.03 16.78
N ALA A 173 4.65 -6.81 16.04
CA ALA A 173 3.33 -6.59 16.64
C ALA A 173 2.89 -7.77 17.52
N ILE A 174 3.22 -9.00 17.15
CA ILE A 174 2.94 -10.22 17.93
C ILE A 174 3.87 -10.30 19.15
N ALA A 175 5.17 -10.03 19.00
CA ALA A 175 6.14 -10.09 20.08
C ALA A 175 5.88 -9.05 21.18
N GLU A 176 5.26 -7.92 20.83
CA GLU A 176 4.88 -6.88 21.80
C GLU A 176 3.45 -7.05 22.37
N LEU A 177 2.73 -8.14 22.08
CA LEU A 177 1.48 -8.45 22.77
C LEU A 177 1.74 -8.77 24.25
N PRO A 178 0.80 -8.46 25.17
CA PRO A 178 0.94 -8.87 26.57
C PRO A 178 0.96 -10.40 26.74
N ASP A 179 1.58 -10.88 27.82
CA ASP A 179 1.75 -12.31 28.12
C ASP A 179 0.44 -13.10 28.26
N ASP A 180 -0.69 -12.42 28.52
CA ASP A 180 -2.03 -13.00 28.62
C ASP A 180 -2.72 -13.21 27.25
N VAL A 181 -2.03 -12.85 26.15
CA VAL A 181 -2.50 -13.04 24.77
C VAL A 181 -1.82 -14.24 24.12
N ARG A 182 -2.61 -15.26 23.79
CA ARG A 182 -2.17 -16.42 23.02
C ARG A 182 -2.45 -16.19 21.53
N VAL A 183 -1.44 -16.27 20.68
CA VAL A 183 -1.62 -16.20 19.22
C VAL A 183 -1.61 -17.59 18.61
N VAL A 184 -2.60 -17.87 17.76
CA VAL A 184 -2.70 -19.12 16.97
C VAL A 184 -2.73 -18.75 15.50
N ARG A 185 -1.72 -19.18 14.74
CA ARG A 185 -1.60 -18.95 13.30
C ARG A 185 -2.21 -20.12 12.54
N HIS A 186 -3.13 -19.82 11.64
CA HIS A 186 -3.75 -20.77 10.71
C HIS A 186 -3.35 -20.39 9.29
N ARG A 187 -2.41 -21.14 8.70
CA ARG A 187 -2.03 -20.96 7.30
C ARG A 187 -3.06 -21.65 6.40
N ASP A 188 -4.22 -21.03 6.27
CA ASP A 188 -5.37 -21.60 5.58
C ASP A 188 -6.31 -20.48 5.11
N ARG A 189 -7.23 -20.82 4.22
CA ARG A 189 -8.29 -19.95 3.74
C ARG A 189 -9.56 -20.16 4.55
N ALA A 190 -10.10 -19.09 5.13
CA ALA A 190 -11.49 -19.09 5.59
C ALA A 190 -12.45 -19.16 4.39
N VAL A 191 -13.33 -20.17 4.37
CA VAL A 191 -14.30 -20.40 3.29
C VAL A 191 -15.75 -20.17 3.73
N GLY A 192 -16.01 -20.10 5.03
CA GLY A 192 -17.33 -19.83 5.57
C GLY A 192 -17.28 -19.29 6.99
N ILE A 193 -18.30 -18.52 7.36
CA ILE A 193 -18.52 -18.03 8.73
C ILE A 193 -19.99 -18.23 9.05
N ALA A 194 -20.29 -18.92 10.15
CA ALA A 194 -21.65 -19.17 10.62
C ALA A 194 -21.78 -18.88 12.13
N PRO A 195 -22.98 -18.56 12.64
CA PRO A 195 -23.20 -18.49 14.08
C PRO A 195 -22.89 -19.83 14.75
N HIS A 196 -22.21 -19.80 15.90
CA HIS A 196 -21.91 -21.01 16.66
C HIS A 196 -23.01 -21.28 17.72
N PRO A 197 -23.50 -22.54 17.90
CA PRO A 197 -24.60 -22.85 18.82
C PRO A 197 -24.36 -22.47 20.29
N GLY A 198 -23.09 -22.41 20.71
CA GLY A 198 -22.68 -21.99 22.06
C GLY A 198 -22.49 -20.47 22.24
N GLY A 199 -22.84 -19.66 21.23
CA GLY A 199 -22.48 -18.25 21.14
C GLY A 199 -21.22 -18.03 20.31
N GLY A 200 -21.05 -16.82 19.77
CA GLY A 200 -19.95 -16.47 18.86
C GLY A 200 -20.17 -16.97 17.43
N GLN A 201 -19.06 -17.20 16.73
CA GLN A 201 -19.01 -17.56 15.32
C GLN A 201 -18.06 -18.75 15.10
N ARG A 202 -18.42 -19.63 14.18
CA ARG A 202 -17.57 -20.70 13.65
C ARG A 202 -17.05 -20.31 12.27
N ILE A 203 -15.75 -20.43 12.08
CA ILE A 203 -15.05 -20.16 10.83
C ILE A 203 -14.66 -21.50 10.24
N GLU A 204 -15.22 -21.82 9.07
CA GLU A 204 -14.82 -22.98 8.28
C GLU A 204 -13.53 -22.64 7.54
N LEU A 205 -12.49 -23.45 7.74
CA LEU A 205 -11.25 -23.38 6.98
C LEU A 205 -11.32 -24.34 5.80
N ARG A 206 -10.54 -24.08 4.75
CA ARG A 206 -10.59 -24.91 3.53
C ARG A 206 -10.11 -26.34 3.81
N GLU A 207 -8.99 -26.48 4.50
CA GLU A 207 -8.33 -27.77 4.74
C GLU A 207 -8.30 -28.13 6.23
N GLY A 208 -8.15 -27.14 7.10
CA GLY A 208 -7.99 -27.28 8.54
C GLY A 208 -9.30 -27.46 9.31
N ALA A 209 -9.15 -27.73 10.61
CA ALA A 209 -10.29 -27.79 11.52
C ALA A 209 -10.97 -26.42 11.66
N PRO A 210 -12.30 -26.37 11.84
CA PRO A 210 -13.00 -25.11 12.04
C PRO A 210 -12.54 -24.40 13.32
N VAL A 211 -12.55 -23.07 13.29
CA VAL A 211 -12.14 -22.20 14.40
C VAL A 211 -13.36 -21.53 14.99
N ASP A 212 -13.57 -21.71 16.30
CA ASP A 212 -14.63 -21.02 17.04
C ASP A 212 -14.06 -19.76 17.70
N ALA A 213 -14.72 -18.61 17.47
CA ALA A 213 -14.32 -17.31 17.99
C ALA A 213 -15.54 -16.49 18.49
N ASP A 214 -15.34 -15.66 19.51
CA ASP A 214 -16.39 -14.77 20.02
C ASP A 214 -16.63 -13.59 19.08
N ALA A 215 -15.58 -13.15 18.36
CA ALA A 215 -15.65 -12.12 17.34
C ALA A 215 -14.75 -12.44 16.14
N VAL A 216 -15.21 -12.09 14.94
CA VAL A 216 -14.46 -12.24 13.69
C VAL A 216 -14.29 -10.90 13.00
N VAL A 217 -13.05 -10.56 12.66
CA VAL A 217 -12.68 -9.36 11.91
C VAL A 217 -12.23 -9.74 10.51
N LEU A 218 -12.90 -9.18 9.50
CA LEU A 218 -12.55 -9.37 8.09
C LEU A 218 -11.57 -8.30 7.62
N ALA A 219 -10.32 -8.70 7.40
CA ALA A 219 -9.24 -7.88 6.88
C ALA A 219 -8.67 -8.42 5.55
N ALA A 220 -9.49 -9.19 4.80
CA ALA A 220 -9.12 -9.92 3.59
C ALA A 220 -8.64 -9.06 2.39
N GLY A 221 -8.72 -7.73 2.48
CA GLY A 221 -8.26 -6.83 1.42
C GLY A 221 -9.08 -6.96 0.14
N TRP A 222 -8.41 -7.21 -0.99
CA TRP A 222 -9.05 -7.36 -2.30
C TRP A 222 -9.62 -8.77 -2.47
N MET A 223 -10.94 -8.86 -2.50
CA MET A 223 -11.65 -10.10 -2.78
C MET A 223 -11.78 -10.31 -4.29
N PRO A 224 -11.68 -11.56 -4.79
CA PRO A 224 -11.97 -11.87 -6.18
C PRO A 224 -13.37 -11.39 -6.56
N GLY A 225 -13.49 -10.76 -7.73
CA GLY A 225 -14.78 -10.43 -8.32
C GLY A 225 -15.50 -11.69 -8.80
N ILE A 226 -16.81 -11.58 -8.99
CA ILE A 226 -17.58 -12.56 -9.75
C ILE A 226 -17.38 -12.25 -11.24
N ASP A 227 -17.23 -13.29 -12.05
CA ASP A 227 -17.11 -13.14 -13.50
C ASP A 227 -18.24 -12.27 -14.07
N THR A 228 -17.85 -11.30 -14.90
CA THR A 228 -18.77 -10.48 -15.67
C THR A 228 -19.37 -11.28 -16.84
N ALA A 229 -20.41 -10.72 -17.49
CA ALA A 229 -20.98 -11.34 -18.68
C ALA A 229 -19.94 -11.47 -19.82
N GLU A 230 -19.11 -10.45 -19.99
CA GLU A 230 -18.03 -10.42 -20.99
C GLU A 230 -16.95 -11.47 -20.69
N GLU A 231 -16.56 -11.63 -19.42
CA GLU A 231 -15.60 -12.66 -19.00
C GLU A 231 -16.13 -14.08 -19.25
N ARG A 232 -17.43 -14.31 -19.04
CA ARG A 232 -18.06 -15.59 -19.39
C ARG A 232 -18.09 -15.83 -20.89
N GLU A 233 -18.31 -14.79 -21.70
CA GLU A 233 -18.25 -14.87 -23.15
C GLU A 233 -16.84 -15.21 -23.64
N PHE A 234 -15.80 -14.55 -23.11
CA PHE A 234 -14.42 -14.91 -23.42
C PHE A 234 -14.09 -16.35 -23.03
N ALA A 235 -14.55 -16.82 -21.86
CA ALA A 235 -14.37 -18.21 -21.45
C ALA A 235 -15.04 -19.20 -22.42
N ALA A 236 -16.24 -18.88 -22.93
CA ALA A 236 -16.93 -19.71 -23.93
C ALA A 236 -16.16 -19.74 -25.27
N VAL A 237 -15.67 -18.60 -25.74
CA VAL A 237 -14.85 -18.52 -26.97
C VAL A 237 -13.58 -19.34 -26.83
N LEU A 238 -12.90 -19.30 -25.69
CA LEU A 238 -11.68 -20.09 -25.45
C LEU A 238 -11.93 -21.59 -25.43
N ALA A 239 -13.10 -22.03 -24.97
CA ALA A 239 -13.49 -23.43 -25.02
C ALA A 239 -13.60 -23.95 -26.47
N GLU A 240 -14.02 -23.10 -27.40
CA GLU A 240 -14.08 -23.40 -28.84
C GLU A 240 -12.73 -23.17 -29.55
N ARG A 241 -11.88 -22.30 -29.00
CA ARG A 241 -10.61 -21.83 -29.59
C ARG A 241 -9.44 -21.94 -28.60
N PRO A 242 -9.03 -23.17 -28.21
CA PRO A 242 -8.03 -23.39 -27.17
C PRO A 242 -6.61 -22.93 -27.56
N GLU A 243 -6.38 -22.57 -28.82
CA GLU A 243 -5.11 -21.99 -29.28
C GLU A 243 -4.93 -20.52 -28.86
N LEU A 244 -6.03 -19.84 -28.51
CA LEU A 244 -6.00 -18.46 -28.02
C LEU A 244 -5.62 -18.42 -26.55
N THR A 245 -4.86 -17.40 -26.17
CA THR A 245 -4.50 -17.13 -24.77
C THR A 245 -5.31 -15.95 -24.27
N TRP A 246 -6.03 -16.12 -23.16
CA TRP A 246 -6.64 -15.01 -22.43
C TRP A 246 -6.05 -14.90 -21.04
N VAL A 247 -5.37 -13.79 -20.78
CA VAL A 247 -4.92 -13.43 -19.45
C VAL A 247 -6.07 -12.73 -18.73
N ARG A 248 -6.62 -13.38 -17.71
CA ARG A 248 -7.76 -12.86 -16.94
C ARG A 248 -7.37 -11.61 -16.13
N PRO A 249 -8.31 -10.70 -15.85
CA PRO A 249 -8.08 -9.62 -14.89
C PRO A 249 -7.75 -10.18 -13.50
N ALA A 250 -6.59 -9.81 -12.95
CA ALA A 250 -6.19 -10.15 -11.58
C ALA A 250 -5.13 -9.14 -11.09
N SER A 251 -4.64 -9.33 -9.86
CA SER A 251 -3.39 -8.68 -9.46
C SER A 251 -2.27 -9.13 -10.42
N PRO A 252 -1.39 -8.24 -10.91
CA PRO A 252 -0.36 -8.62 -11.89
C PRO A 252 0.55 -9.77 -11.44
N VAL A 253 0.83 -9.89 -10.13
CA VAL A 253 1.61 -11.00 -9.56
C VAL A 253 0.89 -12.36 -9.58
N GLU A 254 -0.41 -12.36 -9.87
CA GLU A 254 -1.26 -13.56 -9.94
C GLU A 254 -1.75 -13.86 -11.36
N GLN A 255 -1.47 -12.98 -12.31
CA GLN A 255 -1.79 -13.23 -13.71
C GLN A 255 -0.82 -14.27 -14.27
N ASP A 256 -1.37 -15.35 -14.83
CA ASP A 256 -0.57 -16.29 -15.59
C ASP A 256 -0.23 -15.70 -16.97
N LEU A 257 1.03 -15.26 -17.10
CA LEU A 257 1.58 -14.70 -18.33
C LEU A 257 2.39 -15.73 -19.14
N SER A 258 2.48 -16.98 -18.68
CA SER A 258 3.29 -18.02 -19.33
C SER A 258 2.79 -18.37 -20.74
N GLY A 259 1.48 -18.25 -20.97
CA GLY A 259 0.85 -18.45 -22.28
C GLY A 259 1.13 -17.35 -23.31
N VAL A 260 1.76 -16.24 -22.92
CA VAL A 260 2.09 -15.11 -23.81
C VAL A 260 3.45 -15.36 -24.49
N ARG A 261 3.44 -15.76 -25.76
CA ARG A 261 4.67 -16.17 -26.48
C ARG A 261 5.48 -14.96 -26.98
N ALA A 262 6.78 -15.16 -27.15
CA ALA A 262 7.66 -14.18 -27.80
C ALA A 262 7.18 -13.85 -29.22
N GLY A 263 7.25 -12.59 -29.61
CA GLY A 263 6.80 -12.08 -30.91
C GLY A 263 5.28 -12.14 -31.17
N ALA A 264 4.48 -12.73 -30.27
CA ALA A 264 3.05 -12.85 -30.46
C ALA A 264 2.37 -11.48 -30.37
N PRO A 265 1.37 -11.18 -31.23
CA PRO A 265 0.55 -9.99 -31.08
C PRO A 265 -0.38 -10.17 -29.88
N VAL A 266 -0.32 -9.23 -28.93
CA VAL A 266 -1.13 -9.26 -27.71
C VAL A 266 -1.93 -7.96 -27.62
N ILE A 267 -3.25 -8.08 -27.55
CA ILE A 267 -4.12 -6.93 -27.29
C ILE A 267 -4.22 -6.77 -25.79
N VAL A 268 -3.88 -5.57 -25.29
CA VAL A 268 -4.02 -5.24 -23.87
C VAL A 268 -5.15 -4.23 -23.69
N ARG A 269 -6.12 -4.58 -22.84
CA ARG A 269 -7.24 -3.70 -22.49
C ARG A 269 -6.89 -2.82 -21.30
N GLY A 270 -6.57 -1.57 -21.58
CA GLY A 270 -6.27 -0.56 -20.56
C GLY A 270 -4.76 -0.36 -20.33
N MET A 271 -4.42 0.85 -19.90
CA MET A 271 -3.05 1.30 -19.67
C MET A 271 -2.87 1.84 -18.23
N GLY A 272 -3.61 1.28 -17.28
CA GLY A 272 -3.52 1.65 -15.85
C GLY A 272 -2.26 1.10 -15.18
N MET A 273 -2.13 1.26 -13.86
CA MET A 273 -0.95 0.80 -13.11
C MET A 273 -0.62 -0.68 -13.37
N GLY A 274 -1.62 -1.56 -13.40
CA GLY A 274 -1.40 -2.99 -13.64
C GLY A 274 -0.81 -3.32 -15.00
N PHE A 275 -1.03 -2.48 -16.02
CA PHE A 275 -0.39 -2.68 -17.33
C PHE A 275 1.13 -2.55 -17.25
N PHE A 276 1.66 -1.60 -16.46
CA PHE A 276 3.10 -1.42 -16.35
C PHE A 276 3.78 -2.58 -15.63
N ASP A 277 3.10 -3.21 -14.66
CA ASP A 277 3.55 -4.46 -14.06
C ASP A 277 3.57 -5.59 -15.11
N THR A 278 2.47 -5.79 -15.84
CA THR A 278 2.41 -6.80 -16.91
C THR A 278 3.47 -6.54 -17.99
N MET A 279 3.71 -5.27 -18.34
CA MET A 279 4.77 -4.87 -19.26
C MET A 279 6.12 -5.30 -18.71
N ALA A 280 6.46 -4.92 -17.47
CA ALA A 280 7.73 -5.31 -16.84
C ALA A 280 7.92 -6.84 -16.80
N LEU A 281 6.87 -7.61 -16.50
CA LEU A 281 6.90 -9.08 -16.51
C LEU A 281 7.05 -9.69 -17.92
N LEU A 282 6.60 -8.99 -18.96
CA LEU A 282 6.71 -9.42 -20.36
C LEU A 282 7.96 -8.86 -21.06
N THR A 283 8.72 -7.99 -20.39
CA THR A 283 9.89 -7.30 -20.94
C THR A 283 11.13 -7.53 -20.07
N LEU A 284 11.18 -6.89 -18.91
CA LEU A 284 12.32 -6.91 -17.97
C LEU A 284 12.55 -8.31 -17.41
N GLU A 285 11.49 -8.98 -16.95
CA GLU A 285 11.59 -10.36 -16.46
C GLU A 285 11.94 -11.36 -17.57
N ARG A 286 11.78 -10.94 -18.83
CA ARG A 286 12.22 -11.69 -20.01
C ARG A 286 13.62 -11.30 -20.46
N GLY A 287 14.37 -10.56 -19.65
CA GLY A 287 15.77 -10.23 -19.86
C GLY A 287 16.02 -9.02 -20.76
N GLY A 288 14.96 -8.27 -21.11
CA GLY A 288 15.16 -6.95 -21.70
C GLY A 288 15.57 -5.96 -20.62
N ALA A 289 16.17 -4.84 -21.02
CA ALA A 289 16.69 -3.86 -20.07
C ALA A 289 16.51 -2.43 -20.57
N PHE A 290 16.26 -1.50 -19.66
CA PHE A 290 16.45 -0.08 -19.93
C PHE A 290 17.87 0.31 -19.53
N ILE A 291 18.60 0.90 -20.45
CA ILE A 291 19.96 1.40 -20.23
C ILE A 291 20.01 2.91 -20.40
N ASP A 292 20.90 3.56 -19.65
CA ASP A 292 21.13 4.99 -19.76
C ASP A 292 21.62 5.35 -21.17
N ASP A 293 20.89 6.29 -21.78
CA ASP A 293 21.19 6.83 -23.11
C ASP A 293 20.84 8.33 -23.10
N PRO A 294 21.84 9.21 -22.84
CA PRO A 294 21.63 10.65 -22.77
C PRO A 294 21.07 11.26 -24.06
N ASP A 295 21.26 10.61 -25.21
CA ASP A 295 20.79 11.06 -26.50
C ASP A 295 19.32 10.66 -26.76
N ALA A 296 18.79 9.71 -25.97
CA ALA A 296 17.39 9.34 -26.03
C ALA A 296 16.50 10.43 -25.38
N ARG A 297 15.30 10.65 -25.94
CA ARG A 297 14.32 11.67 -25.48
C ARG A 297 13.96 11.61 -23.99
N GLY A 298 14.15 10.46 -23.34
CA GLY A 298 13.88 10.24 -21.92
C GLY A 298 15.11 9.82 -21.11
N GLY A 299 16.32 9.92 -21.66
CA GLY A 299 17.56 9.48 -21.01
C GLY A 299 17.74 7.95 -20.93
N LEU A 300 16.83 7.18 -21.51
CA LEU A 300 16.84 5.72 -21.49
C LEU A 300 16.56 5.14 -22.88
N ARG A 301 17.27 4.07 -23.21
CA ARG A 301 17.00 3.21 -24.37
C ARG A 301 16.65 1.81 -23.89
N TYR A 302 15.60 1.22 -24.47
CA TYR A 302 15.26 -0.18 -24.21
C TYR A 302 16.06 -1.11 -25.11
N GLU A 303 16.69 -2.13 -24.54
CA GLU A 303 17.35 -3.24 -25.23
C GLU A 303 16.48 -4.49 -25.12
N PRO A 304 15.86 -4.95 -26.22
CA PRO A 304 15.03 -6.14 -26.20
C PRO A 304 15.88 -7.41 -26.10
N SER A 305 15.37 -8.38 -25.35
CA SER A 305 15.91 -9.75 -25.27
C SER A 305 15.51 -10.63 -26.45
N GLY A 306 14.47 -10.26 -27.19
CA GLY A 306 13.83 -11.09 -28.22
C GLY A 306 12.78 -12.06 -27.67
N ARG A 307 12.55 -12.08 -26.36
CA ARG A 307 11.53 -12.92 -25.68
C ARG A 307 10.21 -12.18 -25.43
N GLU A 308 10.17 -10.89 -25.75
CA GLU A 308 9.00 -10.03 -25.58
C GLU A 308 7.89 -10.34 -26.60
N PRO A 309 6.61 -10.18 -26.23
CA PRO A 309 5.52 -10.11 -27.19
C PRO A 309 5.45 -8.73 -27.86
N VAL A 310 4.59 -8.60 -28.88
CA VAL A 310 4.21 -7.30 -29.46
C VAL A 310 2.92 -6.83 -28.80
N LEU A 311 3.04 -5.84 -27.91
CA LEU A 311 1.90 -5.31 -27.14
C LEU A 311 1.14 -4.22 -27.93
N HIS A 312 -0.12 -4.50 -28.27
CA HIS A 312 -1.07 -3.53 -28.79
C HIS A 312 -1.95 -3.01 -27.65
N VAL A 313 -1.51 -1.91 -27.04
CA VAL A 313 -2.09 -1.39 -25.80
C VAL A 313 -3.19 -0.39 -26.10
N THR A 314 -4.35 -0.60 -25.48
CA THR A 314 -5.50 0.31 -25.61
C THR A 314 -5.65 1.16 -24.35
N SER A 315 -6.15 2.39 -24.51
CA SER A 315 -6.48 3.30 -23.41
C SER A 315 -7.86 3.87 -23.65
N GLY A 316 -8.74 3.85 -22.64
CA GLY A 316 -10.06 4.47 -22.74
C GLY A 316 -10.01 5.97 -23.04
N ARG A 317 -8.90 6.65 -22.74
CA ARG A 317 -8.67 8.07 -23.06
C ARG A 317 -7.95 8.29 -24.40
N GLY A 318 -7.53 7.23 -25.09
CA GLY A 318 -6.71 7.32 -26.31
C GLY A 318 -5.26 7.79 -26.09
N VAL A 319 -4.88 8.13 -24.85
CA VAL A 319 -3.53 8.57 -24.46
C VAL A 319 -3.06 7.86 -23.18
N PRO A 320 -1.73 7.72 -22.98
CA PRO A 320 -1.19 7.19 -21.73
C PRO A 320 -1.50 8.09 -20.53
N PHE A 321 -1.52 7.50 -19.33
CA PHE A 321 -1.48 8.30 -18.10
C PHE A 321 -0.16 9.07 -18.02
N ARG A 322 -0.18 10.22 -17.35
CA ARG A 322 1.04 10.99 -17.11
C ARG A 322 1.93 10.23 -16.13
N ALA A 323 3.23 10.18 -16.44
CA ALA A 323 4.24 9.67 -15.52
C ALA A 323 4.29 10.53 -14.26
N LYS A 324 4.80 9.94 -13.17
CA LYS A 324 5.09 10.67 -11.94
C LYS A 324 6.20 11.69 -12.19
N THR A 325 6.12 12.82 -11.49
CA THR A 325 7.16 13.84 -11.51
C THR A 325 8.42 13.33 -10.81
N LEU A 326 9.59 13.62 -11.38
CA LEU A 326 10.89 13.31 -10.77
C LEU A 326 11.37 14.52 -9.96
N TYR A 327 11.19 14.47 -8.63
CA TYR A 327 11.61 15.55 -7.72
C TYR A 327 13.05 15.37 -7.17
N GLY A 328 13.63 14.16 -7.28
CA GLY A 328 14.88 13.81 -6.59
C GLY A 328 14.79 13.89 -5.06
N SER A 329 13.56 13.79 -4.56
CA SER A 329 13.15 13.87 -3.15
C SER A 329 11.69 13.44 -3.05
N LEU A 330 11.16 13.33 -1.82
CA LEU A 330 9.72 13.18 -1.64
C LEU A 330 8.96 14.37 -2.26
N PRO A 331 7.79 14.16 -2.89
CA PRO A 331 6.97 15.23 -3.39
C PRO A 331 6.69 16.26 -2.29
N PRO A 332 6.73 17.57 -2.61
CA PRO A 332 6.44 18.60 -1.64
C PRO A 332 5.01 18.42 -1.11
N ARG A 333 4.84 18.57 0.20
CA ARG A 333 3.50 18.57 0.81
C ARG A 333 2.74 19.81 0.33
N PRO A 334 1.52 19.67 -0.21
CA PRO A 334 0.69 20.82 -0.53
C PRO A 334 0.32 21.56 0.76
N GLU A 335 0.29 22.89 0.72
CA GLU A 335 -0.06 23.70 1.89
C GLU A 335 -1.55 23.56 2.26
N GLN A 336 -2.39 23.21 1.29
CA GLN A 336 -3.83 22.97 1.49
C GLN A 336 -4.53 24.10 2.27
N ARG A 337 -4.24 25.35 1.88
CA ARG A 337 -4.67 26.58 2.55
C ARG A 337 -6.17 26.65 2.77
N PHE A 338 -6.96 26.32 1.74
CA PHE A 338 -8.41 26.41 1.81
C PHE A 338 -9.01 25.24 2.59
N LEU A 339 -8.46 24.04 2.41
CA LEU A 339 -8.96 22.84 3.06
C LEU A 339 -8.59 22.78 4.56
N LEU A 340 -7.33 23.03 4.89
CA LEU A 340 -6.83 23.02 6.28
C LEU A 340 -7.10 24.34 7.02
N GLY A 341 -7.53 25.40 6.32
CA GLY A 341 -8.03 26.63 6.94
C GLY A 341 -9.38 26.49 7.64
N VAL A 342 -10.00 25.30 7.60
CA VAL A 342 -11.26 25.00 8.29
C VAL A 342 -10.99 24.24 9.58
N ASP A 343 -11.61 24.67 10.67
CA ASP A 343 -11.70 23.86 11.88
C ASP A 343 -12.72 22.73 11.68
N TRP A 344 -12.26 21.60 11.16
CA TRP A 344 -13.09 20.41 10.91
C TRP A 344 -13.62 19.75 12.18
N ALA A 345 -13.08 20.07 13.36
CA ALA A 345 -13.64 19.59 14.62
C ALA A 345 -14.93 20.34 15.00
N ALA A 346 -15.06 21.59 14.57
CA ALA A 346 -16.26 22.40 14.77
C ALA A 346 -17.36 22.15 13.72
N VAL A 347 -17.05 21.47 12.61
CA VAL A 347 -18.02 21.18 11.54
C VAL A 347 -18.96 20.03 11.95
N PRO A 348 -20.30 20.23 11.96
CA PRO A 348 -21.26 19.17 12.25
C PRO A 348 -21.11 17.99 11.28
N ARG A 349 -21.28 16.76 11.80
CA ARG A 349 -21.25 15.53 11.00
C ARG A 349 -22.66 15.15 10.52
N PRO A 350 -22.80 14.53 9.33
CA PRO A 350 -21.73 14.18 8.38
C PRO A 350 -21.20 15.41 7.62
N ILE A 351 -19.93 15.36 7.22
CA ILE A 351 -19.35 16.36 6.32
C ILE A 351 -19.84 16.04 4.91
N ASP A 352 -20.40 17.04 4.21
CA ASP A 352 -20.76 16.93 2.80
C ASP A 352 -19.49 17.09 1.94
N PHE A 353 -19.07 16.00 1.29
CA PHE A 353 -17.88 16.02 0.46
C PHE A 353 -18.00 17.01 -0.70
N ASP A 354 -19.13 17.02 -1.41
CA ASP A 354 -19.29 17.81 -2.62
C ASP A 354 -19.45 19.31 -2.33
N ARG A 355 -20.09 19.65 -1.22
CA ARG A 355 -20.36 21.04 -0.84
C ARG A 355 -19.31 21.66 0.06
N GLN A 356 -18.76 20.90 0.99
CA GLN A 356 -17.83 21.44 1.99
C GLN A 356 -16.37 21.11 1.68
N PHE A 357 -16.09 19.94 1.12
CA PHE A 357 -14.72 19.44 0.99
C PHE A 357 -14.13 19.67 -0.41
N TRP A 358 -14.82 19.23 -1.45
CA TRP A 358 -14.39 19.25 -2.85
C TRP A 358 -14.07 20.66 -3.38
N PRO A 359 -14.89 21.71 -3.14
CA PRO A 359 -14.57 23.04 -3.65
C PRO A 359 -13.26 23.57 -3.05
N ARG A 360 -12.93 23.21 -1.81
CA ARG A 360 -11.69 23.59 -1.14
C ARG A 360 -10.48 22.85 -1.70
N ILE A 361 -10.60 21.55 -2.00
CA ILE A 361 -9.56 20.79 -2.73
C ILE A 361 -9.27 21.46 -4.07
N VAL A 362 -10.31 21.81 -4.82
CA VAL A 362 -10.19 22.45 -6.13
C VAL A 362 -9.53 23.83 -6.01
N ALA A 363 -9.91 24.62 -5.01
CA ALA A 363 -9.27 25.90 -4.71
C ALA A 363 -7.77 25.77 -4.42
N ASP A 364 -7.40 24.82 -3.56
CA ASP A 364 -6.00 24.52 -3.25
C ASP A 364 -5.23 24.12 -4.51
N ALA A 365 -5.79 23.23 -5.33
CA ALA A 365 -5.18 22.80 -6.59
C ALA A 365 -4.97 23.97 -7.58
N HIS A 366 -5.95 24.88 -7.69
CA HIS A 366 -5.82 26.07 -8.53
C HIS A 366 -4.76 27.04 -8.01
N PHE A 367 -4.68 27.23 -6.69
CA PHE A 367 -3.68 28.11 -6.10
C PHE A 367 -2.26 27.54 -6.25
N ASP A 368 -2.08 26.25 -6.01
CA ASP A 368 -0.80 25.55 -6.23
C ASP A 368 -0.39 25.56 -7.70
N HIS A 369 -1.35 25.44 -8.62
CA HIS A 369 -1.11 25.62 -10.05
C HIS A 369 -0.62 27.04 -10.36
N TYR A 370 -1.28 28.07 -9.83
CA TYR A 370 -0.84 29.46 -9.98
C TYR A 370 0.59 29.67 -9.45
N ARG A 371 0.88 29.23 -8.21
CA ARG A 371 2.21 29.37 -7.61
C ARG A 371 3.27 28.67 -8.44
N THR A 372 2.97 27.47 -8.93
CA THR A 372 3.85 26.72 -9.81
C THR A 372 4.05 27.43 -11.14
N LEU A 373 2.97 27.88 -11.79
CA LEU A 373 3.01 28.57 -13.07
C LEU A 373 3.83 29.87 -12.97
N ARG A 374 3.63 30.68 -11.93
CA ARG A 374 4.41 31.90 -11.69
C ARG A 374 5.89 31.60 -11.44
N ARG A 375 6.21 30.49 -10.76
CA ARG A 375 7.60 30.05 -10.54
C ARG A 375 8.28 29.58 -11.84
N VAL A 376 7.60 28.79 -12.67
CA VAL A 376 8.19 28.16 -13.87
C VAL A 376 8.07 29.01 -15.14
N ARG A 377 7.07 29.89 -15.20
CA ARG A 377 6.78 30.83 -16.30
C ARG A 377 6.28 32.17 -15.73
N PRO A 378 7.18 33.02 -15.21
CA PRO A 378 6.81 34.25 -14.50
C PRO A 378 5.91 35.22 -15.27
N THR A 379 6.02 35.24 -16.60
CA THR A 379 5.20 36.10 -17.47
C THR A 379 3.79 35.55 -17.73
N ALA A 380 3.53 34.26 -17.43
CA ALA A 380 2.23 33.64 -17.63
C ALA A 380 1.22 33.95 -16.49
N ALA A 381 1.70 34.41 -15.33
CA ALA A 381 0.87 34.76 -14.19
C ALA A 381 1.48 35.93 -13.40
N THR A 382 1.01 37.15 -13.68
CA THR A 382 1.57 38.40 -13.12
C THR A 382 0.83 38.92 -11.89
N ALA A 383 -0.40 38.43 -11.64
CA ALA A 383 -1.19 38.84 -10.49
C ALA A 383 -0.48 38.49 -9.16
N PRO A 384 -0.56 39.36 -8.12
CA PRO A 384 -0.06 39.05 -6.78
C PRO A 384 -0.76 37.83 -6.16
N ALA A 385 -0.05 37.10 -5.29
CA ALA A 385 -0.57 35.86 -4.71
C ALA A 385 -1.85 36.09 -3.88
N ASP A 386 -1.85 37.12 -3.02
CA ASP A 386 -2.99 37.46 -2.17
C ASP A 386 -4.24 37.83 -3.00
N HIS A 387 -4.03 38.44 -4.17
CA HIS A 387 -5.13 38.74 -5.09
C HIS A 387 -5.72 37.45 -5.68
N VAL A 388 -4.88 36.52 -6.14
CA VAL A 388 -5.33 35.23 -6.67
C VAL A 388 -6.00 34.38 -5.59
N GLU A 389 -5.46 34.38 -4.37
CA GLU A 389 -6.06 33.68 -3.22
C GLU A 389 -7.47 34.21 -2.94
N SER A 390 -7.64 35.54 -2.91
CA SER A 390 -8.95 36.19 -2.72
C SER A 390 -9.94 35.87 -3.85
N VAL A 391 -9.49 35.88 -5.11
CA VAL A 391 -10.33 35.53 -6.27
C VAL A 391 -10.79 34.07 -6.18
N ILE A 392 -9.91 33.14 -5.82
CA ILE A 392 -10.26 31.73 -5.64
C ILE A 392 -11.24 31.57 -4.48
N ALA A 393 -10.99 32.23 -3.34
CA ALA A 393 -11.88 32.21 -2.18
C ALA A 393 -13.29 32.71 -2.52
N ALA A 394 -13.39 33.77 -3.33
CA ALA A 394 -14.66 34.30 -3.82
C ALA A 394 -15.34 33.33 -4.80
N ALA A 395 -14.58 32.68 -5.68
CA ALA A 395 -15.11 31.75 -6.67
C ALA A 395 -15.73 30.49 -6.05
N ILE A 396 -15.18 29.98 -4.95
CA ILE A 396 -15.72 28.78 -4.29
C ILE A 396 -16.90 29.07 -3.37
N ARG A 397 -17.07 30.31 -2.90
CA ARG A 397 -18.06 30.70 -1.90
C ARG A 397 -19.50 30.27 -2.24
N PRO A 398 -20.01 30.44 -3.47
CA PRO A 398 -21.37 29.98 -3.81
C PRO A 398 -21.58 28.48 -3.63
N HIS A 399 -20.54 27.67 -3.88
CA HIS A 399 -20.58 26.22 -3.68
C HIS A 399 -20.61 25.83 -2.20
N LEU A 400 -20.02 26.67 -1.34
CA LEU A 400 -19.99 26.46 0.12
C LEU A 400 -21.28 26.91 0.80
N ASP A 401 -21.86 28.02 0.34
CA ASP A 401 -23.05 28.66 0.93
C ASP A 401 -24.36 28.00 0.46
N GLY A 402 -24.30 27.03 -0.45
CA GLY A 402 -25.42 26.19 -0.85
C GLY A 402 -26.31 26.78 -1.95
N ASP A 403 -25.85 27.78 -2.69
CA ASP A 403 -26.58 28.23 -3.87
C ASP A 403 -26.52 27.13 -4.95
N PRO A 404 -27.66 26.65 -5.47
CA PRO A 404 -27.70 25.61 -6.48
C PRO A 404 -27.18 26.16 -7.80
N VAL A 405 -25.87 26.05 -8.02
CA VAL A 405 -25.27 26.35 -9.31
C VAL A 405 -25.47 25.12 -10.21
N HIS A 406 -26.50 25.24 -11.02
CA HIS A 406 -26.93 24.43 -12.17
C HIS A 406 -28.02 23.38 -11.93
N GLY A 407 -29.13 23.64 -12.63
CA GLY A 407 -30.34 22.84 -12.68
C GLY A 407 -30.08 21.41 -13.13
N ALA A 408 -30.88 20.54 -12.54
CA ALA A 408 -31.33 19.34 -13.22
C ALA A 408 -32.02 19.76 -14.52
N ASP A 409 -31.29 19.71 -15.63
CA ASP A 409 -31.94 19.45 -16.91
C ASP A 409 -31.86 17.94 -17.16
N THR A 410 -33.06 17.40 -17.34
CA THR A 410 -33.47 16.05 -17.70
C THR A 410 -32.80 15.50 -18.95
#